data_AF-A0A4V0NHM1-F1
#
_entry.id   AF-A0A4V0NHM1-F1
#
_cell.length_a   1.000
_cell.length_b   1.000
_cell.length_c   1.000
_cell.angle_alpha   90.00
_cell.angle_beta   90.00
_cell.angle_gamma   90.00
#
_symmetry.space_group_name_H-M   'P 1'
#
loop_
_entity.id
_entity.type
_entity.pdbx_description
1 polymer ?
#
loop_
_entity_poly.entity_id
_entity_poly.type
_entity_poly.pdbx_seq_one_letter_code
_entity_poly.pdbx_strand_id
1 'polypeptide(L)'
;MRRNTRRPKAILVAAVAALVALGAVGSGCLWEREDHTFGSFCAAAEGGEEHCVGENLGPGAAWSQAEKDGALPIEVWATWPNNKTLDDIVASSYSLDVWFGHIDEAIEYVRDDARNAESLRATLAGKLESLLDEATQRQRALLARTPVDAAGNFKAAMIDKASAEREPLVAALAADSQAMAAVQAIFDQARSDVAPLRSRYAGVAARFAAYRASEAAETAVYAALSEQASRSDIDGLDGVEQAVLAAAREASRAPGELTAEILRSSAALQVFAASFDEAMAPHGELLATRGAVLPDMTSGALRSLNAMLGYVQGRVARSDATAAALLGGIALRRQALRVLQMDEGAREAIARSRARKASDAFGARARAQVAALSAAPPVSEKLGLPLLAERCGELSALVQMRPLCEAAASSWREAGCAELRGRFDAAEAELRTGLPRKIAAGLAALRETGMTAAALDAVEARLDAGDVKGAAIAYDAAVRGAEGT
;
A
#
# COMPACT_ATOMS: atom_id res chain seq x y z
N MET A 1 23.55 -0.62 -25.10
CA MET A 1 23.01 -1.55 -26.12
C MET A 1 21.51 -1.31 -26.21
N ARG A 2 21.04 -0.67 -27.30
CA ARG A 2 20.12 -1.21 -28.35
C ARG A 2 18.78 -1.72 -27.80
N ARG A 3 17.60 -1.42 -28.34
CA ARG A 3 17.01 -0.48 -29.33
C ARG A 3 15.57 -1.05 -29.52
N ASN A 4 14.54 -0.22 -29.55
CA ASN A 4 13.37 -0.32 -30.47
C ASN A 4 12.31 0.70 -30.06
N THR A 5 12.24 1.86 -30.73
CA THR A 5 11.47 2.17 -31.97
C THR A 5 9.96 2.29 -31.74
N ARG A 6 9.51 3.54 -31.62
CA ARG A 6 8.11 3.97 -31.70
C ARG A 6 7.84 4.67 -33.03
N ARG A 7 6.67 4.34 -33.61
CA ARG A 7 5.90 5.00 -34.70
C ARG A 7 6.45 4.86 -36.14
N PRO A 8 5.63 5.04 -37.21
CA PRO A 8 4.26 5.62 -37.28
C PRO A 8 3.26 4.84 -38.18
N LYS A 9 1.97 5.23 -38.15
CA LYS A 9 1.09 5.30 -39.34
C LYS A 9 -0.02 6.32 -39.10
N ALA A 10 -0.22 7.16 -40.11
CA ALA A 10 -1.20 8.24 -40.22
C ALA A 10 -2.20 7.92 -41.35
N ILE A 11 -3.21 8.80 -41.48
CA ILE A 11 -4.11 9.05 -42.64
C ILE A 11 -5.45 8.25 -42.55
N LEU A 12 -6.70 8.77 -42.71
CA LEU A 12 -7.30 9.92 -43.46
C LEU A 12 -8.64 10.37 -42.78
N VAL A 13 -8.83 11.70 -42.60
CA VAL A 13 -10.02 12.58 -42.89
C VAL A 13 -11.41 12.26 -42.28
N ALA A 14 -12.12 13.12 -41.52
CA ALA A 14 -12.44 14.56 -41.57
C ALA A 14 -13.53 14.99 -42.60
N ALA A 15 -14.82 14.83 -42.24
CA ALA A 15 -15.99 15.55 -42.77
C ALA A 15 -17.19 15.19 -41.84
N VAL A 16 -18.08 16.04 -41.32
CA VAL A 16 -18.47 17.43 -41.56
C VAL A 16 -18.95 17.98 -40.20
N ALA A 17 -18.14 18.85 -39.61
CA ALA A 17 -18.63 19.89 -38.72
C ALA A 17 -18.89 21.11 -39.62
N ALA A 18 -20.15 21.31 -39.99
CA ALA A 18 -20.61 22.52 -40.66
C ALA A 18 -21.94 22.94 -40.04
N LEU A 19 -22.04 24.24 -39.77
CA LEU A 19 -23.24 25.00 -39.38
C LEU A 19 -23.56 25.10 -37.89
N VAL A 20 -22.57 25.49 -37.08
CA VAL A 20 -22.81 26.50 -36.03
C VAL A 20 -21.58 27.41 -35.98
N ALA A 21 -21.68 28.60 -36.61
CA ALA A 21 -21.08 29.84 -36.12
C ALA A 21 -21.10 30.95 -37.19
N LEU A 22 -21.59 32.11 -36.76
CA LEU A 22 -21.25 33.47 -37.22
C LEU A 22 -21.95 33.98 -38.48
N GLY A 23 -23.17 34.46 -38.27
CA GLY A 23 -23.69 35.62 -38.97
C GLY A 23 -23.26 36.92 -38.28
N ALA A 24 -22.66 37.82 -39.06
CA ALA A 24 -22.48 39.28 -38.91
C ALA A 24 -21.53 39.68 -40.05
N VAL A 25 -21.76 40.62 -40.98
CA VAL A 25 -22.62 41.80 -41.07
C VAL A 25 -22.79 42.10 -42.57
N GLY A 26 -23.94 42.65 -42.97
CA GLY A 26 -24.01 43.50 -44.16
C GLY A 26 -25.26 43.31 -45.00
N SER A 27 -26.26 44.15 -44.79
CA SER A 27 -26.89 44.97 -45.84
C SER A 27 -28.05 45.76 -45.26
N GLY A 28 -27.97 47.08 -45.36
CA GLY A 28 -29.14 47.95 -45.24
C GLY A 28 -30.06 47.80 -46.45
N CYS A 29 -31.35 48.06 -46.19
CA CYS A 29 -32.42 48.49 -47.08
C CYS A 29 -32.85 47.50 -48.19
N LEU A 30 -33.96 46.75 -47.97
CA LEU A 30 -35.38 47.16 -48.15
C LEU A 30 -35.87 46.91 -49.58
N TRP A 31 -36.37 45.70 -49.82
CA TRP A 31 -37.52 45.40 -50.67
C TRP A 31 -38.39 44.40 -49.90
N GLU A 32 -39.71 44.66 -49.85
CA GLU A 32 -40.71 43.96 -49.05
C GLU A 32 -40.67 42.45 -49.25
N ARG A 33 -40.43 41.71 -48.16
CA ARG A 33 -40.61 40.26 -48.12
C ARG A 33 -41.95 40.03 -47.45
N GLU A 34 -42.96 39.65 -48.22
CA GLU A 34 -44.25 39.21 -47.68
C GLU A 34 -44.00 38.11 -46.65
N ASP A 35 -44.42 38.35 -45.41
CA ASP A 35 -44.12 37.47 -44.28
C ASP A 35 -45.14 36.33 -44.22
N HIS A 36 -44.90 35.29 -45.01
CA HIS A 36 -45.72 34.07 -45.10
C HIS A 36 -45.35 33.02 -44.01
N THR A 37 -44.80 33.47 -42.88
CA THR A 37 -44.18 32.60 -41.86
C THR A 37 -45.21 31.74 -41.09
N PHE A 38 -46.47 32.15 -41.05
CA PHE A 38 -47.55 31.43 -40.34
C PHE A 38 -48.62 30.84 -41.28
N GLY A 39 -48.48 31.08 -42.59
CA GLY A 39 -49.43 30.69 -43.62
C GLY A 39 -49.74 31.89 -44.51
N SER A 40 -50.53 31.65 -45.54
CA SER A 40 -51.00 32.72 -46.43
C SER A 40 -52.45 32.49 -46.83
N PHE A 41 -53.15 33.59 -47.08
CA PHE A 41 -54.44 33.56 -47.75
C PHE A 41 -54.21 33.83 -49.22
N CYS A 42 -54.74 32.97 -50.08
CA CYS A 42 -54.63 33.09 -51.52
C CYS A 42 -56.02 33.27 -52.13
N ALA A 43 -56.12 34.08 -53.17
CA ALA A 43 -57.36 34.25 -53.91
C ALA A 43 -57.08 34.35 -55.41
N ALA A 44 -58.02 33.86 -56.22
CA ALA A 44 -57.97 33.95 -57.68
C ALA A 44 -59.37 34.11 -58.27
N ALA A 45 -59.53 35.04 -59.22
CA ALA A 45 -60.71 35.12 -60.05
C ALA A 45 -60.71 34.00 -61.10
N GLU A 46 -61.87 33.67 -61.66
CA GLU A 46 -61.98 32.63 -62.69
C GLU A 46 -61.09 32.93 -63.91
N GLY A 47 -60.04 32.13 -64.10
CA GLY A 47 -59.04 32.30 -65.17
C GLY A 47 -58.00 33.41 -64.93
N GLY A 48 -57.98 34.03 -63.75
CA GLY A 48 -57.01 35.05 -63.32
C GLY A 48 -55.75 34.49 -62.64
N GLU A 49 -54.84 35.38 -62.25
CA GLU A 49 -53.63 35.02 -61.47
C GLU A 49 -53.96 34.76 -60.00
N GLU A 50 -53.11 33.96 -59.34
CA GLU A 50 -53.20 33.65 -57.91
C GLU A 50 -52.50 34.74 -57.09
N HIS A 51 -53.24 35.36 -56.16
CA HIS A 51 -52.72 36.39 -55.27
C HIS A 51 -52.69 35.89 -53.84
N CYS A 52 -51.50 35.68 -53.29
CA CYS A 52 -51.30 35.23 -51.92
C CYS A 52 -50.75 36.36 -51.05
N VAL A 53 -51.37 36.56 -49.88
CA VAL A 53 -50.93 37.52 -48.86
C VAL A 53 -50.65 36.78 -47.56
N GLY A 54 -49.70 37.27 -46.76
CA GLY A 54 -49.41 36.69 -45.45
C GLY A 54 -50.63 36.73 -44.54
N GLU A 55 -50.74 35.77 -43.61
CA GLU A 55 -51.85 35.64 -42.67
C GLU A 55 -52.23 36.96 -41.98
N ASN A 56 -51.24 37.77 -41.62
CA ASN A 56 -51.43 39.06 -40.93
C ASN A 56 -52.23 40.11 -41.72
N LEU A 57 -52.41 39.91 -43.03
CA LEU A 57 -53.18 40.81 -43.90
C LEU A 57 -54.63 40.34 -44.09
N GLY A 58 -54.93 39.09 -43.75
CA GLY A 58 -56.26 38.49 -43.83
C GLY A 58 -56.74 38.15 -45.25
N PRO A 59 -57.82 37.36 -45.38
CA PRO A 59 -58.34 36.90 -46.67
C PRO A 59 -58.89 38.04 -47.55
N GLY A 60 -59.35 39.14 -46.95
CA GLY A 60 -59.86 40.29 -47.70
C GLY A 60 -58.80 41.04 -48.50
N ALA A 61 -57.54 41.00 -48.07
CA ALA A 61 -56.44 41.57 -48.82
C ALA A 61 -56.12 40.74 -50.08
N ALA A 62 -56.13 39.42 -49.99
CA ALA A 62 -55.99 38.52 -51.15
C ALA A 62 -57.17 38.71 -52.12
N TRP A 63 -58.40 38.74 -51.60
CA TRP A 63 -59.60 38.98 -52.39
C TRP A 63 -59.54 40.30 -53.18
N SER A 64 -59.15 41.40 -52.52
CA SER A 64 -59.08 42.72 -53.15
C SER A 64 -58.01 42.81 -54.24
N GLN A 65 -57.01 41.91 -54.24
CA GLN A 65 -56.04 41.79 -55.33
C GLN A 65 -56.65 40.98 -56.47
N ALA A 66 -57.24 39.82 -56.18
CA ALA A 66 -57.90 38.98 -57.18
C ALA A 66 -59.06 39.69 -57.91
N GLU A 67 -59.81 40.57 -57.21
CA GLU A 67 -60.90 41.35 -57.79
C GLU A 67 -60.42 42.40 -58.82
N LYS A 68 -59.17 42.85 -58.73
CA LYS A 68 -58.59 43.77 -59.73
C LYS A 68 -58.21 43.05 -61.02
N ASP A 69 -57.95 41.75 -60.93
CA ASP A 69 -57.38 40.94 -61.99
C ASP A 69 -58.44 40.09 -62.71
N GLY A 70 -59.65 39.98 -62.17
CA GLY A 70 -60.77 39.32 -62.85
C GLY A 70 -62.14 39.56 -62.20
N ALA A 71 -63.20 39.17 -62.91
CA ALA A 71 -64.57 39.25 -62.40
C ALA A 71 -64.90 38.06 -61.50
N LEU A 72 -65.97 38.20 -60.71
CA LEU A 72 -66.55 37.10 -59.93
C LEU A 72 -66.95 35.91 -60.82
N PRO A 73 -66.89 34.67 -60.31
CA PRO A 73 -66.56 34.30 -58.93
C PRO A 73 -65.05 34.33 -58.64
N ILE A 74 -64.70 34.67 -57.39
CA ILE A 74 -63.34 34.62 -56.84
C ILE A 74 -63.29 33.49 -55.83
N GLU A 75 -62.35 32.58 -56.00
CA GLU A 75 -62.03 31.54 -55.04
C GLU A 75 -60.98 32.04 -54.03
N VAL A 76 -61.14 31.71 -52.74
CA VAL A 76 -60.19 32.03 -51.67
C VAL A 76 -59.83 30.76 -50.89
N TRP A 77 -58.56 30.56 -50.55
CA TRP A 77 -58.12 29.43 -49.72
C TRP A 77 -56.95 29.83 -48.82
N ALA A 78 -56.69 29.03 -47.79
CA ALA A 78 -55.54 29.20 -46.91
C ALA A 78 -54.47 28.13 -47.18
N THR A 79 -53.22 28.56 -47.21
CA THR A 79 -52.05 27.67 -47.30
C THR A 79 -51.28 27.63 -45.98
N TRP A 80 -50.58 26.52 -45.76
CA TRP A 80 -49.74 26.32 -44.57
C TRP A 80 -48.43 27.12 -44.65
N PRO A 81 -47.72 27.33 -43.53
CA PRO A 81 -46.42 28.00 -43.52
C PRO A 81 -45.44 27.49 -44.58
N ASN A 82 -44.78 28.40 -45.30
CA ASN A 82 -43.83 28.05 -46.38
C ASN A 82 -42.62 27.20 -45.92
N ASN A 83 -42.36 27.12 -44.61
CA ASN A 83 -41.30 26.30 -44.03
C ASN A 83 -41.76 24.89 -43.61
N LYS A 84 -43.05 24.55 -43.80
CA LYS A 84 -43.60 23.24 -43.48
C LYS A 84 -44.09 22.54 -44.74
N THR A 85 -43.91 21.23 -44.79
CA THR A 85 -44.58 20.40 -45.79
C THR A 85 -45.95 19.99 -45.29
N LEU A 86 -46.86 19.62 -46.19
CA LEU A 86 -48.15 19.05 -45.79
C LEU A 86 -48.00 17.80 -44.91
N ASP A 87 -46.90 17.03 -45.03
CA ASP A 87 -46.61 15.89 -44.14
C ASP A 87 -46.38 16.34 -42.69
N ASP A 88 -45.66 17.46 -42.51
CA ASP A 88 -45.40 18.04 -41.20
C ASP A 88 -46.69 18.60 -40.58
N ILE A 89 -47.59 19.13 -41.42
CA ILE A 89 -48.91 19.59 -41.00
C ILE A 89 -49.75 18.39 -40.53
N VAL A 90 -49.96 17.38 -41.37
CA VAL A 90 -50.85 16.24 -41.04
C VAL A 90 -50.32 15.34 -39.92
N ALA A 91 -49.01 15.35 -39.66
CA ALA A 91 -48.40 14.60 -38.56
C ALA A 91 -48.55 15.28 -37.18
N SER A 92 -49.05 16.53 -37.14
CA SER A 92 -49.12 17.35 -35.93
C SER A 92 -50.53 17.89 -35.72
N SER A 93 -51.22 17.41 -34.67
CA SER A 93 -52.56 17.90 -34.29
C SER A 93 -52.59 19.43 -34.20
N TYR A 94 -51.58 20.02 -33.56
CA TYR A 94 -51.48 21.47 -33.42
C TYR A 94 -51.37 22.21 -34.77
N SER A 95 -50.61 21.66 -35.73
CA SER A 95 -50.43 22.33 -37.02
C SER A 95 -51.65 22.19 -37.92
N LEU A 96 -52.38 21.07 -37.82
CA LEU A 96 -53.68 20.88 -38.47
C LEU A 96 -54.72 21.85 -37.94
N ASP A 97 -54.81 22.02 -36.61
CA ASP A 97 -55.80 22.92 -36.00
C ASP A 97 -55.58 24.38 -36.43
N VAL A 98 -54.33 24.84 -36.51
CA VAL A 98 -53.99 26.18 -37.00
C VAL A 98 -54.40 26.36 -38.47
N TRP A 99 -54.07 25.39 -39.32
CA TRP A 99 -54.42 25.48 -40.75
C TRP A 99 -55.94 25.46 -40.99
N PHE A 100 -56.69 24.65 -40.24
CA PHE A 100 -58.16 24.67 -40.30
C PHE A 100 -58.75 26.00 -39.81
N GLY A 101 -58.15 26.62 -38.78
CA GLY A 101 -58.54 27.98 -38.37
C GLY A 101 -58.44 29.01 -39.49
N HIS A 102 -57.39 28.95 -40.31
CA HIS A 102 -57.26 29.84 -41.46
C HIS A 102 -58.23 29.48 -42.59
N ILE A 103 -58.51 28.19 -42.81
CA ILE A 103 -59.54 27.78 -43.77
C ILE A 103 -60.90 28.36 -43.37
N ASP A 104 -61.26 28.28 -42.08
CA ASP A 104 -62.49 28.85 -41.56
C ASP A 104 -62.54 30.37 -41.79
N GLU A 105 -61.45 31.09 -41.51
CA GLU A 105 -61.36 32.54 -41.73
C GLU A 105 -61.55 32.93 -43.21
N ALA A 106 -60.96 32.16 -44.14
CA ALA A 106 -61.15 32.37 -45.57
C ALA A 106 -62.62 32.17 -45.99
N ILE A 107 -63.27 31.12 -45.50
CA ILE A 107 -64.68 30.82 -45.78
C ILE A 107 -65.59 31.88 -45.17
N GLU A 108 -65.35 32.27 -43.92
CA GLU A 108 -66.12 33.30 -43.21
C GLU A 108 -66.07 34.63 -43.95
N TYR A 109 -64.90 35.05 -44.42
CA TYR A 109 -64.78 36.27 -45.21
C TYR A 109 -65.63 36.23 -46.49
N VAL A 110 -65.56 35.16 -47.28
CA VAL A 110 -66.34 35.04 -48.53
C VAL A 110 -67.85 35.01 -48.24
N ARG A 111 -68.25 34.35 -47.15
CA ARG A 111 -69.65 34.19 -46.74
C ARG A 111 -70.25 35.48 -46.16
N ASP A 112 -69.56 36.10 -45.22
CA ASP A 112 -70.13 37.10 -44.32
C ASP A 112 -69.76 38.53 -44.71
N ASP A 113 -68.54 38.74 -45.22
CA ASP A 113 -68.02 40.05 -45.63
C ASP A 113 -68.24 40.32 -47.12
N ALA A 114 -67.75 39.44 -48.00
CA ALA A 114 -67.92 39.58 -49.45
C ALA A 114 -69.36 39.28 -49.90
N ARG A 115 -70.08 38.43 -49.14
CA ARG A 115 -71.49 38.07 -49.33
C ARG A 115 -71.82 37.61 -50.75
N ASN A 116 -70.93 36.84 -51.36
CA ASN A 116 -71.10 36.33 -52.72
C ASN A 116 -71.24 34.79 -52.73
N ALA A 117 -72.44 34.33 -53.12
CA ALA A 117 -72.76 32.90 -53.14
C ALA A 117 -72.01 32.10 -54.22
N GLU A 118 -71.68 32.73 -55.35
CA GLU A 118 -70.95 32.07 -56.46
C GLU A 118 -69.47 31.91 -56.09
N SER A 119 -68.86 32.93 -55.48
CA SER A 119 -67.51 32.86 -54.93
C SER A 119 -67.37 31.90 -53.75
N LEU A 120 -68.39 31.83 -52.88
CA LEU A 120 -68.41 30.84 -51.80
C LEU A 120 -68.44 29.41 -52.38
N ARG A 121 -69.24 29.20 -53.43
CA ARG A 121 -69.29 27.92 -54.13
C ARG A 121 -67.95 27.61 -54.81
N ALA A 122 -67.31 28.58 -55.44
CA ALA A 122 -66.01 28.42 -56.07
C ALA A 122 -64.91 28.09 -55.04
N THR A 123 -64.91 28.79 -53.89
CA THR A 123 -64.01 28.52 -52.75
C THR A 123 -64.17 27.10 -52.22
N LEU A 124 -65.39 26.63 -52.02
CA LEU A 124 -65.62 25.30 -51.44
C LEU A 124 -65.40 24.14 -52.42
N ALA A 125 -65.50 24.39 -53.73
CA ALA A 125 -65.39 23.36 -54.78
C ALA A 125 -64.11 23.46 -55.63
N GLY A 126 -63.18 24.33 -55.25
CA GLY A 126 -61.97 24.61 -56.00
C GLY A 126 -60.70 24.05 -55.35
N LYS A 127 -59.65 24.85 -55.36
CA LYS A 127 -58.37 24.64 -54.71
C LYS A 127 -58.48 24.21 -53.24
N LEU A 128 -59.41 24.75 -52.46
CA LEU A 128 -59.56 24.34 -51.06
C LEU A 128 -59.92 22.85 -50.92
N GLU A 129 -60.86 22.36 -51.72
CA GLU A 129 -61.26 20.94 -51.74
C GLU A 129 -60.06 20.05 -52.07
N SER A 130 -59.28 20.43 -53.09
CA SER A 130 -58.06 19.71 -53.47
C SER A 130 -57.04 19.60 -52.33
N LEU A 131 -56.87 20.65 -51.52
CA LEU A 131 -55.92 20.64 -50.41
C LEU A 131 -56.40 19.75 -49.26
N LEU A 132 -57.70 19.76 -48.96
CA LEU A 132 -58.32 18.91 -47.94
C LEU A 132 -58.26 17.42 -48.32
N ASP A 133 -58.47 17.10 -49.59
CA ASP A 133 -58.35 15.73 -50.11
C ASP A 133 -56.91 15.20 -49.99
N GLU A 134 -55.93 16.03 -50.36
CA GLU A 134 -54.52 15.68 -50.24
C GLU A 134 -54.13 15.44 -48.77
N ALA A 135 -54.53 16.35 -47.87
CA ALA A 135 -54.30 16.21 -46.43
C ALA A 135 -54.91 14.90 -45.89
N THR A 136 -56.14 14.59 -46.30
CA THR A 136 -56.85 13.36 -45.90
C THR A 136 -56.12 12.10 -46.38
N GLN A 137 -55.63 12.08 -47.62
CA GLN A 137 -54.86 10.94 -48.13
C GLN A 137 -53.56 10.72 -47.34
N ARG A 138 -52.83 11.80 -47.04
CA ARG A 138 -51.55 11.71 -46.32
C ARG A 138 -51.73 11.29 -44.86
N GLN A 139 -52.78 11.79 -44.20
CA GLN A 139 -53.11 11.37 -42.83
C GLN A 139 -53.48 9.89 -42.76
N ARG A 140 -54.24 9.36 -43.74
CA ARG A 140 -54.52 7.92 -43.85
C ARG A 140 -53.25 7.09 -44.03
N ALA A 141 -52.31 7.56 -44.84
CA ALA A 141 -51.03 6.88 -45.06
C ALA A 141 -50.16 6.84 -43.78
N LEU A 142 -50.18 7.90 -42.96
CA LEU A 142 -49.47 7.93 -41.67
C LEU A 142 -50.08 6.95 -40.66
N LEU A 143 -51.41 6.92 -40.55
CA LEU A 143 -52.12 6.02 -39.63
C LEU A 143 -52.01 4.54 -40.02
N ALA A 144 -51.70 4.23 -41.29
CA ALA A 144 -51.43 2.88 -41.77
C ALA A 144 -50.01 2.36 -41.44
N ARG A 145 -49.10 3.19 -40.91
CA ARG A 145 -47.76 2.75 -40.51
C ARG A 145 -47.82 1.90 -39.24
N THR A 146 -47.17 0.73 -39.25
CA THR A 146 -47.12 -0.17 -38.10
C THR A 146 -46.40 0.49 -36.90
N PRO A 147 -46.94 0.39 -35.67
CA PRO A 147 -46.27 0.91 -34.48
C PRO A 147 -44.94 0.17 -34.22
N VAL A 148 -43.92 0.89 -33.73
CA VAL A 148 -42.65 0.29 -33.32
C VAL A 148 -42.85 -0.51 -32.03
N ASP A 149 -42.55 -1.82 -32.05
CA ASP A 149 -42.58 -2.70 -30.86
C ASP A 149 -41.33 -2.48 -29.98
N ALA A 150 -41.29 -1.35 -29.28
CA ALA A 150 -40.17 -0.99 -28.42
C ALA A 150 -39.95 -1.99 -27.27
N ALA A 151 -41.03 -2.59 -26.74
CA ALA A 151 -40.96 -3.54 -25.63
C ALA A 151 -40.38 -4.89 -26.07
N GLY A 152 -40.80 -5.40 -27.23
CA GLY A 152 -40.23 -6.60 -27.84
C GLY A 152 -38.73 -6.42 -28.15
N ASN A 153 -38.36 -5.27 -28.73
CA ASN A 153 -36.97 -4.95 -29.05
C ASN A 153 -36.07 -4.88 -27.80
N PHE A 154 -36.54 -4.24 -26.72
CA PHE A 154 -35.79 -4.19 -25.46
C PHE A 154 -35.62 -5.58 -24.83
N LYS A 155 -36.68 -6.40 -24.82
CA LYS A 155 -36.64 -7.77 -24.28
C LYS A 155 -35.65 -8.64 -25.06
N ALA A 156 -35.65 -8.55 -26.38
CA ALA A 156 -34.70 -9.26 -27.23
C ALA A 156 -33.26 -8.85 -26.90
N ALA A 157 -32.97 -7.55 -26.82
CA ALA A 157 -31.64 -7.05 -26.45
C ALA A 157 -31.15 -7.53 -25.08
N MET A 158 -32.03 -7.63 -24.09
CA MET A 158 -31.70 -8.17 -22.77
C MET A 158 -31.40 -9.68 -22.80
N ILE A 159 -32.16 -10.45 -23.59
CA ILE A 159 -31.91 -11.90 -23.77
C ILE A 159 -30.59 -12.13 -24.50
N ASP A 160 -30.31 -11.35 -25.54
CA ASP A 160 -29.07 -11.43 -26.31
C ASP A 160 -27.86 -11.10 -25.42
N LYS A 161 -27.96 -10.05 -24.59
CA LYS A 161 -26.91 -9.70 -23.63
C LYS A 161 -26.71 -10.80 -22.58
N ALA A 162 -27.78 -11.31 -21.98
CA ALA A 162 -27.70 -12.38 -21.00
C ALA A 162 -27.09 -13.67 -21.60
N SER A 163 -27.42 -13.98 -22.86
CA SER A 163 -26.87 -15.15 -23.57
C SER A 163 -25.40 -14.96 -23.89
N ALA A 164 -24.99 -13.75 -24.29
CA ALA A 164 -23.60 -13.40 -24.58
C ALA A 164 -22.70 -13.42 -23.34
N GLU A 165 -23.21 -13.06 -22.17
CA GLU A 165 -22.45 -13.04 -20.91
C GLU A 165 -22.39 -14.43 -20.21
N ARG A 166 -23.33 -15.33 -20.52
CA ARG A 166 -23.44 -16.64 -19.86
C ARG A 166 -22.19 -17.51 -20.06
N GLU A 167 -21.75 -17.69 -21.31
CA GLU A 167 -20.61 -18.56 -21.62
C GLU A 167 -19.29 -18.05 -20.98
N PRO A 168 -18.94 -16.74 -21.08
CA PRO A 168 -17.78 -16.19 -20.39
C PRO A 168 -17.81 -16.39 -18.87
N LEU A 169 -18.97 -16.21 -18.23
CA LEU A 169 -19.12 -16.40 -16.78
C LEU A 169 -18.93 -17.86 -16.37
N VAL A 170 -19.49 -18.80 -17.13
CA VAL A 170 -19.30 -20.24 -16.89
C VAL A 170 -17.84 -20.64 -17.08
N ALA A 171 -17.17 -20.11 -18.11
CA ALA A 171 -15.75 -20.37 -18.35
C ALA A 171 -14.87 -19.81 -17.23
N ALA A 172 -15.15 -18.59 -16.74
CA ALA A 172 -14.45 -17.99 -15.62
C ALA A 172 -14.64 -18.80 -14.33
N LEU A 173 -15.87 -19.23 -14.03
CA LEU A 173 -16.16 -20.07 -12.87
C LEU A 173 -15.44 -21.42 -12.94
N ALA A 174 -15.37 -22.04 -14.12
CA ALA A 174 -14.66 -23.29 -14.32
C ALA A 174 -13.15 -23.13 -14.11
N ALA A 175 -12.56 -22.05 -14.65
CA ALA A 175 -11.15 -21.72 -14.45
C ALA A 175 -10.83 -21.49 -12.97
N ASP A 176 -11.68 -20.73 -12.27
CA ASP A 176 -11.55 -20.51 -10.82
C ASP A 176 -11.65 -21.81 -10.03
N SER A 177 -12.62 -22.67 -10.35
CA SER A 177 -12.76 -23.98 -9.70
C SER A 177 -11.52 -24.84 -9.89
N GLN A 178 -10.93 -24.84 -11.08
CA GLN A 178 -9.72 -25.60 -11.37
C GLN A 178 -8.51 -25.03 -10.62
N ALA A 179 -8.38 -23.71 -10.56
CA ALA A 179 -7.29 -23.06 -9.85
C ALA A 179 -7.41 -23.25 -8.32
N MET A 180 -8.62 -23.20 -7.76
CA MET A 180 -8.86 -23.52 -6.35
C MET A 180 -8.54 -24.98 -6.02
N ALA A 181 -8.85 -25.92 -6.92
CA ALA A 181 -8.46 -27.32 -6.75
C ALA A 181 -6.94 -27.50 -6.77
N ALA A 182 -6.22 -26.77 -7.62
CA ALA A 182 -4.75 -26.77 -7.65
C ALA A 182 -4.15 -26.22 -6.35
N VAL A 183 -4.66 -25.08 -5.85
CA VAL A 183 -4.26 -24.52 -4.56
C VAL A 183 -4.50 -25.50 -3.41
N GLN A 184 -5.66 -26.15 -3.39
CA GLN A 184 -5.97 -27.16 -2.37
C GLN A 184 -4.98 -28.33 -2.41
N ALA A 185 -4.63 -28.82 -3.61
CA ALA A 185 -3.64 -29.88 -3.78
C ALA A 185 -2.25 -29.47 -3.25
N ILE A 186 -1.83 -28.22 -3.48
CA ILE A 186 -0.57 -27.69 -2.93
C ILE A 186 -0.62 -27.67 -1.40
N PHE A 187 -1.72 -27.24 -0.79
CA PHE A 187 -1.86 -27.26 0.67
C PHE A 187 -1.85 -28.67 1.26
N ASP A 188 -2.49 -29.63 0.60
CA ASP A 188 -2.51 -31.01 1.06
C ASP A 188 -1.12 -31.66 0.93
N GLN A 189 -0.40 -31.36 -0.15
CA GLN A 189 1.00 -31.75 -0.32
C GLN A 189 1.89 -31.11 0.75
N ALA A 190 1.76 -29.80 0.98
CA ALA A 190 2.50 -29.08 2.01
C ALA A 190 2.24 -29.65 3.41
N ARG A 191 1.01 -30.07 3.70
CA ARG A 191 0.66 -30.75 4.97
C ARG A 191 1.37 -32.09 5.12
N SER A 192 1.49 -32.85 4.04
CA SER A 192 2.26 -34.09 4.02
C SER A 192 3.75 -33.84 4.22
N ASP A 193 4.32 -32.86 3.52
CA ASP A 193 5.76 -32.55 3.54
C ASP A 193 6.22 -31.94 4.87
N VAL A 194 5.36 -31.14 5.52
CA VAL A 194 5.68 -30.54 6.82
C VAL A 194 5.55 -31.52 7.98
N ALA A 195 4.81 -32.62 7.84
CA ALA A 195 4.62 -33.60 8.91
C ALA A 195 5.94 -34.14 9.50
N PRO A 196 6.93 -34.61 8.70
CA PRO A 196 8.23 -35.01 9.24
C PRO A 196 9.02 -33.84 9.85
N LEU A 197 8.89 -32.62 9.31
CA LEU A 197 9.55 -31.43 9.85
C LEU A 197 9.00 -31.05 11.23
N ARG A 198 7.68 -31.15 11.42
CA ARG A 198 7.03 -30.93 12.71
C ARG A 198 7.54 -31.91 13.77
N SER A 199 7.66 -33.18 13.42
CA SER A 199 8.21 -34.20 14.32
C SER A 199 9.67 -33.90 14.70
N ARG A 200 10.51 -33.53 13.72
CA ARG A 200 11.91 -33.13 13.97
C ARG A 200 12.00 -31.89 14.87
N TYR A 201 11.20 -30.86 14.60
CA TYR A 201 11.16 -29.65 15.42
C TYR A 201 10.76 -29.97 16.87
N ALA A 202 9.74 -30.81 17.08
CA ALA A 202 9.34 -31.23 18.42
C ALA A 202 10.48 -31.99 19.15
N GLY A 203 11.21 -32.85 18.43
CA GLY A 203 12.40 -33.53 18.95
C GLY A 203 13.50 -32.55 19.38
N VAL A 204 13.81 -31.55 18.55
CA VAL A 204 14.78 -30.50 18.87
C VAL A 204 14.34 -29.71 20.10
N ALA A 205 13.07 -29.32 20.18
CA ALA A 205 12.52 -28.59 21.32
C ALA A 205 12.61 -29.41 22.62
N ALA A 206 12.34 -30.72 22.56
CA ALA A 206 12.48 -31.62 23.71
C ALA A 206 13.94 -31.75 24.17
N ARG A 207 14.88 -31.93 23.23
CA ARG A 207 16.33 -31.95 23.56
C ARG A 207 16.80 -30.62 24.13
N PHE A 208 16.32 -29.50 23.60
CA PHE A 208 16.60 -28.18 24.14
C PHE A 208 16.08 -28.04 25.59
N ALA A 209 14.86 -28.48 25.87
CA ALA A 209 14.29 -28.45 27.22
C ALA A 209 15.11 -29.30 28.19
N ALA A 210 15.50 -30.52 27.79
CA ALA A 210 16.37 -31.39 28.58
C ALA A 210 17.74 -30.76 28.82
N TYR A 211 18.34 -30.13 27.80
CA TYR A 211 19.58 -29.38 27.93
C TYR A 211 19.42 -28.24 28.94
N ARG A 212 18.39 -27.40 28.82
CA ARG A 212 18.16 -26.32 29.79
C ARG A 212 18.02 -26.81 31.23
N ALA A 213 17.38 -27.96 31.44
CA ALA A 213 17.21 -28.53 32.77
C ALA A 213 18.54 -28.87 33.48
N SER A 214 19.65 -29.03 32.74
CA SER A 214 20.97 -29.30 33.33
C SER A 214 21.71 -28.06 33.85
N GLU A 215 21.20 -26.84 33.62
CA GLU A 215 21.91 -25.59 33.98
C GLU A 215 22.19 -25.47 35.49
N ALA A 216 21.23 -25.88 36.32
CA ALA A 216 21.40 -25.87 37.77
C ALA A 216 22.47 -26.87 38.24
N ALA A 217 22.51 -28.07 37.64
CA ALA A 217 23.49 -29.09 37.97
C ALA A 217 24.91 -28.66 37.57
N GLU A 218 25.08 -28.07 36.38
CA GLU A 218 26.35 -27.52 35.92
C GLU A 218 26.86 -26.42 36.86
N THR A 219 25.98 -25.51 37.26
CA THR A 219 26.33 -24.43 38.20
C THR A 219 26.78 -25.00 39.55
N ALA A 220 26.09 -26.03 40.05
CA ALA A 220 26.47 -26.69 41.30
C ALA A 220 27.84 -27.37 41.22
N VAL A 221 28.19 -27.98 40.08
CA VAL A 221 29.52 -28.58 39.85
C VAL A 221 30.61 -27.52 39.95
N TYR A 222 30.49 -26.38 39.26
CA TYR A 222 31.49 -25.31 39.34
C TYR A 222 31.58 -24.70 40.74
N ALA A 223 30.46 -24.54 41.45
CA ALA A 223 30.45 -24.06 42.82
C ALA A 223 31.20 -25.01 43.76
N ALA A 224 30.97 -26.32 43.65
CA ALA A 224 31.66 -27.34 44.44
C ALA A 224 33.18 -27.37 44.15
N LEU A 225 33.57 -27.26 42.87
CA LEU A 225 34.98 -27.19 42.48
C LEU A 225 35.67 -25.93 43.00
N SER A 226 34.95 -24.80 43.02
CA SER A 226 35.44 -23.55 43.63
C SER A 226 35.66 -23.69 45.14
N GLU A 227 34.70 -24.28 45.86
CA GLU A 227 34.82 -24.56 47.29
C GLU A 227 35.99 -25.50 47.57
N GLN A 228 36.13 -26.56 46.77
CA GLN A 228 37.26 -27.50 46.88
C GLN A 228 38.59 -26.80 46.65
N ALA A 229 38.73 -26.01 45.56
CA ALA A 229 39.93 -25.24 45.27
C ALA A 229 40.33 -24.31 46.43
N SER A 230 39.35 -23.72 47.12
CA SER A 230 39.62 -22.81 48.25
C SER A 230 40.28 -23.52 49.44
N ARG A 231 39.93 -24.79 49.65
CA ARG A 231 40.39 -25.63 50.77
C ARG A 231 41.65 -26.45 50.44
N SER A 232 41.92 -26.69 49.16
CA SER A 232 43.10 -27.45 48.74
C SER A 232 44.42 -26.75 49.09
N ASP A 233 45.43 -27.57 49.37
CA ASP A 233 46.83 -27.20 49.40
C ASP A 233 47.43 -27.19 47.98
N ILE A 234 48.73 -26.92 47.84
CA ILE A 234 49.37 -26.77 46.53
C ILE A 234 49.23 -28.05 45.69
N ASP A 235 49.42 -29.21 46.31
CA ASP A 235 49.42 -30.51 45.62
C ASP A 235 47.99 -30.93 45.21
N GLY A 236 46.99 -30.59 46.04
CA GLY A 236 45.59 -30.84 45.74
C GLY A 236 45.00 -29.96 44.64
N LEU A 237 45.60 -28.82 44.29
CA LEU A 237 45.07 -27.91 43.26
C LEU A 237 45.16 -28.49 41.84
N ASP A 238 46.13 -29.35 41.55
CA ASP A 238 46.27 -29.95 40.21
C ASP A 238 45.09 -30.87 39.87
N GLY A 239 44.59 -31.63 40.86
CA GLY A 239 43.41 -32.46 40.70
C GLY A 239 42.14 -31.63 40.49
N VAL A 240 42.01 -30.50 41.19
CA VAL A 240 40.87 -29.58 40.99
C VAL A 240 40.93 -28.92 39.61
N GLU A 241 42.12 -28.51 39.16
CA GLU A 241 42.34 -27.94 37.82
C GLU A 241 41.89 -28.91 36.71
N GLN A 242 42.27 -30.19 36.82
CA GLN A 242 41.83 -31.23 35.88
C GLN A 242 40.31 -31.45 35.92
N ALA A 243 39.71 -31.44 37.11
CA ALA A 243 38.26 -31.60 37.26
C ALA A 243 37.47 -30.43 36.64
N VAL A 244 37.98 -29.19 36.74
CA VAL A 244 37.40 -28.01 36.07
C VAL A 244 37.45 -28.17 34.55
N LEU A 245 38.58 -28.62 33.99
CA LEU A 245 38.72 -28.86 32.55
C LEU A 245 37.79 -29.98 32.07
N ALA A 246 37.61 -31.04 32.86
CA ALA A 246 36.68 -32.12 32.54
C ALA A 246 35.22 -31.63 32.55
N ALA A 247 34.82 -30.85 33.56
CA ALA A 247 33.49 -30.26 33.65
C ALA A 247 33.20 -29.33 32.45
N ALA A 248 34.18 -28.49 32.07
CA ALA A 248 34.06 -27.62 30.89
C ALA A 248 33.86 -28.42 29.60
N ARG A 249 34.67 -29.47 29.38
CA ARG A 249 34.53 -30.35 28.19
C ARG A 249 33.15 -31.01 28.12
N GLU A 250 32.63 -31.48 29.24
CA GLU A 250 31.30 -32.10 29.28
C GLU A 250 30.20 -31.07 29.00
N ALA A 251 30.32 -29.87 29.57
CA ALA A 251 29.41 -28.75 29.29
C ALA A 251 29.42 -28.33 27.81
N SER A 252 30.56 -28.42 27.12
CA SER A 252 30.67 -28.12 25.68
C SER A 252 30.22 -29.26 24.75
N ARG A 253 30.15 -30.52 25.21
CA ARG A 253 29.87 -31.69 24.35
C ARG A 253 28.41 -31.79 23.91
N ALA A 254 27.47 -31.78 24.86
CA ALA A 254 26.03 -31.84 24.59
C ALA A 254 25.49 -30.72 23.65
N PRO A 255 25.93 -29.45 23.75
CA PRO A 255 25.42 -28.38 22.90
C PRO A 255 25.88 -28.46 21.43
N GLY A 256 26.96 -29.16 21.11
CA GLY A 256 27.44 -29.32 19.72
C GLY A 256 26.44 -30.09 18.85
N GLU A 257 25.92 -31.20 19.37
CA GLU A 257 24.90 -32.01 18.67
C GLU A 257 23.59 -31.25 18.52
N LEU A 258 23.12 -30.61 19.60
CA LEU A 258 21.89 -29.82 19.58
C LEU A 258 21.99 -28.64 18.60
N THR A 259 23.14 -27.96 18.56
CA THR A 259 23.40 -26.88 17.59
C THR A 259 23.29 -27.39 16.15
N ALA A 260 23.92 -28.53 15.84
CA ALA A 260 23.86 -29.12 14.51
C ALA A 260 22.43 -29.56 14.12
N GLU A 261 21.61 -29.99 15.08
CA GLU A 261 20.20 -30.35 14.85
C GLU A 261 19.31 -29.13 14.64
N ILE A 262 19.53 -28.06 15.41
CA ILE A 262 18.84 -26.79 15.23
C ILE A 262 19.12 -26.25 13.81
N LEU A 263 20.40 -26.19 13.41
CA LEU A 263 20.79 -25.69 12.08
C LEU A 263 20.20 -26.54 10.94
N ARG A 264 20.27 -27.87 11.06
CA ARG A 264 19.65 -28.78 10.07
C ARG A 264 18.14 -28.59 9.98
N SER A 265 17.46 -28.39 11.10
CA SER A 265 16.01 -28.16 11.13
C SER A 265 15.65 -26.80 10.53
N SER A 266 16.42 -25.75 10.81
CA SER A 266 16.25 -24.43 10.20
C SER A 266 16.43 -24.48 8.69
N ALA A 267 17.47 -25.15 8.20
CA ALA A 267 17.70 -25.31 6.76
C ALA A 267 16.56 -26.08 6.08
N ALA A 268 16.08 -27.16 6.69
CA ALA A 268 14.97 -27.94 6.14
C ALA A 268 13.66 -27.12 6.08
N LEU A 269 13.39 -26.29 7.08
CA LEU A 269 12.24 -25.37 7.07
C LEU A 269 12.36 -24.29 6.00
N GLN A 270 13.56 -23.74 5.78
CA GLN A 270 13.81 -22.76 4.72
C GLN A 270 13.61 -23.35 3.33
N VAL A 271 14.10 -24.57 3.09
CA VAL A 271 13.87 -25.29 1.82
C VAL A 271 12.39 -25.56 1.60
N PHE A 272 11.67 -25.98 2.64
CA PHE A 272 10.22 -26.16 2.57
C PHE A 272 9.49 -24.85 2.26
N ALA A 273 9.85 -23.75 2.93
CA ALA A 273 9.25 -22.44 2.69
C ALA A 273 9.45 -22.00 1.23
N ALA A 274 10.68 -22.07 0.72
CA ALA A 274 10.98 -21.71 -0.66
C ALA A 274 10.19 -22.57 -1.67
N SER A 275 10.12 -23.89 -1.43
CA SER A 275 9.35 -24.79 -2.30
C SER A 275 7.84 -24.52 -2.26
N PHE A 276 7.30 -24.17 -1.10
CA PHE A 276 5.89 -23.81 -0.95
C PHE A 276 5.57 -22.48 -1.63
N ASP A 277 6.42 -21.47 -1.44
CA ASP A 277 6.27 -20.16 -2.07
C ASP A 277 6.36 -20.27 -3.60
N GLU A 278 7.29 -21.07 -4.13
CA GLU A 278 7.42 -21.36 -5.56
C GLU A 278 6.16 -22.04 -6.11
N ALA A 279 5.62 -23.03 -5.40
CA ALA A 279 4.39 -23.71 -5.80
C ALA A 279 3.16 -22.78 -5.76
N MET A 280 3.11 -21.84 -4.81
CA MET A 280 2.00 -20.89 -4.67
C MET A 280 2.11 -19.67 -5.58
N ALA A 281 3.29 -19.33 -6.09
CA ALA A 281 3.52 -18.14 -6.91
C ALA A 281 2.56 -18.00 -8.11
N PRO A 282 2.25 -19.06 -8.88
CA PRO A 282 1.29 -18.97 -10.00
C PRO A 282 -0.14 -18.63 -9.56
N HIS A 283 -0.48 -18.79 -8.29
CA HIS A 283 -1.82 -18.60 -7.73
C HIS A 283 -1.96 -17.33 -6.89
N GLY A 284 -0.91 -16.51 -6.78
CA GLY A 284 -0.89 -15.32 -5.93
C GLY A 284 -1.97 -14.29 -6.29
N GLU A 285 -2.15 -13.99 -7.58
CA GLU A 285 -3.14 -13.02 -8.06
C GLU A 285 -4.58 -13.48 -7.81
N LEU A 286 -4.85 -14.78 -8.01
CA LEU A 286 -6.15 -15.39 -7.71
C LEU A 286 -6.48 -15.23 -6.22
N LEU A 287 -5.55 -15.57 -5.34
CA LEU A 287 -5.75 -15.48 -3.89
C LEU A 287 -5.96 -14.02 -3.46
N ALA A 288 -5.16 -13.09 -3.96
CA ALA A 288 -5.29 -11.67 -3.67
C ALA A 288 -6.65 -11.11 -4.09
N THR A 289 -7.12 -11.45 -5.30
CA THR A 289 -8.42 -11.01 -5.83
C THR A 289 -9.59 -11.54 -5.00
N ARG A 290 -9.41 -12.69 -4.35
CA ARG A 290 -10.41 -13.34 -3.49
C ARG A 290 -10.25 -13.00 -2.00
N GLY A 291 -9.31 -12.12 -1.65
CA GLY A 291 -9.04 -11.72 -0.26
C GLY A 291 -8.43 -12.82 0.61
N ALA A 292 -7.86 -13.86 0.00
CA ALA A 292 -7.20 -14.95 0.71
C ALA A 292 -5.71 -14.61 0.95
N VAL A 293 -5.29 -14.64 2.21
CA VAL A 293 -3.89 -14.40 2.60
C VAL A 293 -3.15 -15.72 2.68
N LEU A 294 -1.95 -15.77 2.10
CA LEU A 294 -1.05 -16.92 2.21
C LEU A 294 -0.61 -17.09 3.68
N PRO A 295 -0.78 -18.29 4.27
CA PRO A 295 -0.35 -18.53 5.63
C PRO A 295 1.19 -18.57 5.73
N ASP A 296 1.74 -17.92 6.75
CA ASP A 296 3.15 -18.09 7.12
C ASP A 296 3.33 -19.45 7.81
N MET A 297 3.96 -20.39 7.10
CA MET A 297 4.10 -21.77 7.55
C MET A 297 5.35 -22.01 8.40
N THR A 298 6.34 -21.11 8.41
CA THR A 298 7.67 -21.42 8.95
C THR A 298 8.30 -20.37 9.86
N SER A 299 7.92 -19.09 9.76
CA SER A 299 8.67 -18.03 10.46
C SER A 299 8.61 -18.17 11.98
N GLY A 300 7.49 -18.63 12.53
CA GLY A 300 7.36 -18.93 13.97
C GLY A 300 8.36 -19.99 14.44
N ALA A 301 8.48 -21.09 13.68
CA ALA A 301 9.42 -22.17 14.00
C ALA A 301 10.88 -21.71 13.83
N LEU A 302 11.20 -20.96 12.77
CA LEU A 302 12.53 -20.41 12.54
C LEU A 302 12.96 -19.44 13.64
N ARG A 303 12.07 -18.53 14.08
CA ARG A 303 12.34 -17.64 15.23
C ARG A 303 12.65 -18.44 16.49
N SER A 304 11.87 -19.49 16.76
CA SER A 304 12.08 -20.36 17.92
C SER A 304 13.42 -21.10 17.86
N LEU A 305 13.77 -21.69 16.72
CA LEU A 305 15.05 -22.38 16.51
C LEU A 305 16.24 -21.42 16.67
N ASN A 306 16.15 -20.21 16.13
CA ASN A 306 17.20 -19.20 16.28
C ASN A 306 17.36 -18.74 17.73
N ALA A 307 16.26 -18.61 18.48
CA ALA A 307 16.31 -18.31 19.91
C ALA A 307 16.96 -19.45 20.71
N MET A 308 16.65 -20.72 20.39
CA MET A 308 17.32 -21.88 20.99
C MET A 308 18.82 -21.88 20.70
N LEU A 309 19.22 -21.61 19.45
CA LEU A 309 20.63 -21.51 19.05
C LEU A 309 21.37 -20.44 19.85
N GLY A 310 20.81 -19.23 19.91
CA GLY A 310 21.39 -18.12 20.67
C GLY A 310 21.52 -18.42 22.15
N TYR A 311 20.53 -19.09 22.75
CA TYR A 311 20.61 -19.52 24.15
C TYR A 311 21.72 -20.56 24.36
N VAL A 312 21.81 -21.58 23.48
CA VAL A 312 22.82 -22.64 23.58
C VAL A 312 24.22 -22.05 23.49
N GLN A 313 24.48 -21.19 22.50
CA GLN A 313 25.76 -20.49 22.34
C GLN A 313 26.08 -19.60 23.54
N GLY A 314 25.09 -18.84 24.03
CA GLY A 314 25.25 -18.00 25.20
C GLY A 314 25.58 -18.78 26.46
N ARG A 315 24.99 -19.97 26.66
CA ARG A 315 25.31 -20.84 27.80
C ARG A 315 26.72 -21.41 27.72
N VAL A 316 27.14 -21.89 26.54
CA VAL A 316 28.53 -22.36 26.35
C VAL A 316 29.53 -21.26 26.69
N ALA A 317 29.32 -20.05 26.16
CA ALA A 317 30.19 -18.92 26.47
C ALA A 317 30.24 -18.58 27.97
N ARG A 318 29.10 -18.67 28.68
CA ARG A 318 29.07 -18.49 30.14
C ARG A 318 29.82 -19.60 30.89
N SER A 319 29.67 -20.85 30.45
CA SER A 319 30.37 -22.00 31.03
C SER A 319 31.88 -21.85 30.87
N ASP A 320 32.33 -21.55 29.65
CA ASP A 320 33.75 -21.34 29.32
C ASP A 320 34.34 -20.18 30.13
N ALA A 321 33.60 -19.06 30.25
CA ALA A 321 34.01 -17.93 31.06
C ALA A 321 34.11 -18.30 32.56
N THR A 322 33.18 -19.13 33.06
CA THR A 322 33.18 -19.61 34.44
C THR A 322 34.37 -20.52 34.71
N ALA A 323 34.63 -21.48 33.82
CA ALA A 323 35.79 -22.36 33.90
C ALA A 323 37.10 -21.56 33.85
N ALA A 324 37.24 -20.62 32.92
CA ALA A 324 38.41 -19.75 32.81
C ALA A 324 38.63 -18.90 34.07
N ALA A 325 37.56 -18.33 34.64
CA ALA A 325 37.63 -17.57 35.88
C ALA A 325 38.07 -18.45 37.06
N LEU A 326 37.55 -19.67 37.16
CA LEU A 326 37.92 -20.62 38.21
C LEU A 326 39.37 -21.10 38.07
N LEU A 327 39.85 -21.41 36.87
CA LEU A 327 41.25 -21.73 36.60
C LEU A 327 42.17 -20.56 36.97
N GLY A 328 41.78 -19.33 36.63
CA GLY A 328 42.47 -18.13 37.07
C GLY A 328 42.54 -18.01 38.60
N GLY A 329 41.42 -18.29 39.28
CA GLY A 329 41.34 -18.34 40.74
C GLY A 329 42.25 -19.40 41.36
N ILE A 330 42.30 -20.61 40.79
CA ILE A 330 43.20 -21.70 41.19
C ILE A 330 44.66 -21.28 41.04
N ALA A 331 45.02 -20.66 39.92
CA ALA A 331 46.38 -20.15 39.71
C ALA A 331 46.76 -19.08 40.74
N LEU A 332 45.84 -18.16 41.07
CA LEU A 332 46.06 -17.15 42.11
C LEU A 332 46.19 -17.78 43.51
N ARG A 333 45.37 -18.79 43.83
CA ARG A 333 45.44 -19.54 45.09
C ARG A 333 46.78 -20.26 45.22
N ARG A 334 47.23 -20.93 44.17
CA ARG A 334 48.55 -21.61 44.10
C ARG A 334 49.68 -20.62 44.36
N GLN A 335 49.63 -19.43 43.75
CA GLN A 335 50.60 -18.38 44.02
C GLN A 335 50.53 -17.87 45.46
N ALA A 336 49.33 -17.67 46.02
CA ALA A 336 49.16 -17.20 47.39
C ALA A 336 49.72 -18.20 48.41
N LEU A 337 49.47 -19.50 48.21
CA LEU A 337 50.02 -20.57 49.05
C LEU A 337 51.55 -20.59 49.00
N ARG A 338 52.16 -20.43 47.81
CA ARG A 338 53.62 -20.31 47.69
C ARG A 338 54.16 -19.10 48.44
N VAL A 339 53.49 -17.94 48.35
CA VAL A 339 53.88 -16.73 49.08
C VAL A 339 53.77 -16.92 50.59
N LEU A 340 52.76 -17.64 51.09
CA LEU A 340 52.61 -17.96 52.52
C LEU A 340 53.75 -18.84 53.07
N GLN A 341 54.42 -19.60 52.20
CA GLN A 341 55.59 -20.42 52.58
C GLN A 341 56.91 -19.61 52.61
N MET A 342 56.89 -18.34 52.18
CA MET A 342 58.08 -17.47 52.15
C MET A 342 58.26 -16.68 53.46
N ASP A 343 59.47 -16.17 53.67
CA ASP A 343 59.79 -15.28 54.78
C ASP A 343 59.02 -13.94 54.69
N GLU A 344 58.94 -13.23 55.81
CA GLU A 344 58.17 -11.99 55.94
C GLU A 344 58.66 -10.86 55.02
N GLY A 345 59.98 -10.73 54.83
CA GLY A 345 60.56 -9.72 53.95
C GLY A 345 60.20 -9.96 52.48
N ALA A 346 60.27 -11.21 52.03
CA ALA A 346 59.82 -11.59 50.69
C ALA A 346 58.31 -11.38 50.49
N ARG A 347 57.48 -11.69 51.50
CA ARG A 347 56.03 -11.45 51.46
C ARG A 347 55.70 -9.97 51.29
N GLU A 348 56.34 -9.08 52.05
CA GLU A 348 56.15 -7.63 51.91
C GLU A 348 56.62 -7.08 50.55
N ALA A 349 57.77 -7.55 50.05
CA ALA A 349 58.29 -7.14 48.75
C ALA A 349 57.31 -7.51 47.62
N ILE A 350 56.74 -8.72 47.67
CA ILE A 350 55.71 -9.17 46.72
C ILE A 350 54.43 -8.36 46.86
N ALA A 351 53.96 -8.08 48.08
CA ALA A 351 52.77 -7.26 48.31
C ALA A 351 52.92 -5.85 47.72
N ARG A 352 54.06 -5.18 47.97
CA ARG A 352 54.38 -3.86 47.37
C ARG A 352 54.44 -3.92 45.85
N SER A 353 55.08 -4.95 45.29
CA SER A 353 55.18 -5.14 43.84
C SER A 353 53.79 -5.35 43.19
N ARG A 354 52.94 -6.19 43.79
CA ARG A 354 51.57 -6.43 43.33
C ARG A 354 50.68 -5.20 43.44
N ALA A 355 50.77 -4.45 44.54
CA ALA A 355 50.02 -3.21 44.72
C ALA A 355 50.39 -2.17 43.64
N ARG A 356 51.68 -2.02 43.30
CA ARG A 356 52.12 -1.17 42.19
C ARG A 356 51.57 -1.66 40.85
N LYS A 357 51.74 -2.94 40.52
CA LYS A 357 51.22 -3.51 39.26
C LYS A 357 49.70 -3.36 39.14
N ALA A 358 48.95 -3.56 40.22
CA ALA A 358 47.50 -3.36 40.25
C ALA A 358 47.13 -1.89 40.03
N SER A 359 47.85 -0.97 40.67
CA SER A 359 47.70 0.47 40.46
C SER A 359 47.97 0.88 39.01
N ASP A 360 49.06 0.39 38.42
CA ASP A 360 49.42 0.68 37.04
C ASP A 360 48.39 0.15 36.04
N ALA A 361 47.95 -1.10 36.23
CA ALA A 361 46.95 -1.74 35.37
C ALA A 361 45.58 -1.05 35.48
N PHE A 362 45.15 -0.70 36.70
CA PHE A 362 43.91 0.02 36.91
C PHE A 362 43.97 1.43 36.32
N GLY A 363 45.07 2.15 36.53
CA GLY A 363 45.31 3.45 35.90
C GLY A 363 45.32 3.37 34.38
N ALA A 364 45.96 2.35 33.79
CA ALA A 364 45.96 2.14 32.34
C ALA A 364 44.54 1.86 31.80
N ARG A 365 43.76 1.02 32.48
CA ARG A 365 42.37 0.74 32.11
C ARG A 365 41.49 1.98 32.23
N ALA A 366 41.63 2.75 33.32
CA ALA A 366 40.90 3.99 33.52
C ALA A 366 41.19 4.99 32.39
N ARG A 367 42.48 5.17 32.02
CA ARG A 367 42.89 6.00 30.88
C ARG A 367 42.34 5.51 29.55
N ALA A 368 42.33 4.19 29.32
CA ALA A 368 41.76 3.61 28.10
C ALA A 368 40.25 3.83 28.01
N GLN A 369 39.52 3.65 29.10
CA GLN A 369 38.08 3.93 29.17
C GLN A 369 37.78 5.43 28.96
N VAL A 370 38.62 6.29 29.53
CA VAL A 370 38.61 7.73 29.29
C VAL A 370 38.81 8.05 27.80
N ALA A 371 39.77 7.42 27.13
CA ALA A 371 40.04 7.63 25.72
C ALA A 371 38.88 7.15 24.84
N ALA A 372 38.31 5.98 25.13
CA ALA A 372 37.14 5.45 24.41
C ALA A 372 35.92 6.37 24.55
N LEU A 373 35.68 6.89 25.76
CA LEU A 373 34.63 7.89 25.99
C LEU A 373 34.92 9.24 25.33
N SER A 374 36.17 9.56 25.02
CA SER A 374 36.52 10.77 24.26
C SER A 374 36.45 10.56 22.74
N ALA A 375 36.49 9.32 22.26
CA ALA A 375 36.33 9.00 20.86
C ALA A 375 34.88 9.23 20.39
N ALA A 376 34.72 9.62 19.13
CA ALA A 376 33.42 9.67 18.49
C ALA A 376 32.87 8.23 18.32
N PRO A 377 31.55 8.02 18.50
CA PRO A 377 30.97 6.71 18.23
C PRO A 377 31.17 6.32 16.76
N PRO A 378 31.35 5.03 16.45
CA PRO A 378 31.42 4.58 15.08
C PRO A 378 30.12 4.94 14.35
N VAL A 379 30.24 5.34 13.09
CA VAL A 379 29.09 5.68 12.24
C VAL A 379 28.87 4.57 11.22
N SER A 380 27.61 4.40 10.83
CA SER A 380 27.21 3.47 9.79
C SER A 380 27.72 3.97 8.43
N GLU A 381 28.19 3.07 7.57
CA GLU A 381 28.94 3.46 6.35
C GLU A 381 28.09 4.19 5.31
N LYS A 382 26.81 3.80 5.16
CA LYS A 382 25.91 4.34 4.13
C LYS A 382 25.04 5.46 4.66
N LEU A 383 24.53 5.33 5.89
CA LEU A 383 23.59 6.29 6.47
C LEU A 383 24.29 7.39 7.28
N GLY A 384 25.58 7.21 7.62
CA GLY A 384 26.33 8.17 8.44
C GLY A 384 25.78 8.32 9.86
N LEU A 385 24.91 7.40 10.30
CA LEU A 385 24.27 7.45 11.60
C LEU A 385 25.18 6.83 12.67
N PRO A 386 25.31 7.45 13.86
CA PRO A 386 26.16 6.90 14.91
C PRO A 386 25.56 5.60 15.46
N LEU A 387 26.39 4.61 15.74
CA LEU A 387 26.04 3.39 16.48
C LEU A 387 26.29 3.62 17.97
N LEU A 388 25.26 3.44 18.78
CA LEU A 388 25.18 3.95 20.14
C LEU A 388 25.18 2.85 21.22
N ALA A 389 25.00 1.57 20.86
CA ALA A 389 24.91 0.50 21.85
C ALA A 389 26.21 0.31 22.63
N GLU A 390 27.36 0.32 21.96
CA GLU A 390 28.67 0.22 22.60
C GLU A 390 28.93 1.41 23.52
N ARG A 391 28.63 2.62 23.03
CA ARG A 391 28.75 3.86 23.80
C ARG A 391 27.89 3.84 25.06
N CYS A 392 26.66 3.34 24.97
CA CYS A 392 25.79 3.14 26.12
C CYS A 392 26.39 2.17 27.15
N GLY A 393 27.05 1.10 26.67
CA GLY A 393 27.77 0.15 27.51
C GLY A 393 28.93 0.78 28.27
N GLU A 394 29.77 1.56 27.58
CA GLU A 394 30.93 2.24 28.17
C GLU A 394 30.53 3.26 29.25
N LEU A 395 29.49 4.05 28.97
CA LEU A 395 28.96 5.03 29.92
C LEU A 395 28.34 4.34 31.14
N SER A 396 27.59 3.26 30.93
CA SER A 396 27.01 2.47 32.03
C SER A 396 28.09 1.85 32.90
N ALA A 397 29.13 1.29 32.28
CA ALA A 397 30.28 0.72 32.98
C ALA A 397 31.02 1.79 33.79
N LEU A 398 31.14 3.02 33.27
CA LEU A 398 31.75 4.13 34.00
C LEU A 398 30.92 4.50 35.24
N VAL A 399 29.61 4.70 35.09
CA VAL A 399 28.74 5.08 36.23
C VAL A 399 28.73 3.99 37.31
N GLN A 400 28.77 2.72 36.94
CA GLN A 400 28.87 1.60 37.89
C GLN A 400 30.17 1.61 38.72
N MET A 401 31.24 2.27 38.24
CA MET A 401 32.49 2.41 38.98
C MET A 401 32.46 3.55 40.02
N ARG A 402 31.45 4.43 39.99
CA ARG A 402 31.34 5.60 40.89
C ARG A 402 31.45 5.23 42.38
N PRO A 403 30.69 4.24 42.91
CA PRO A 403 30.79 3.86 44.33
C PRO A 403 32.19 3.38 44.72
N LEU A 404 32.92 2.76 43.80
CA LEU A 404 34.27 2.26 44.03
C LEU A 404 35.32 3.39 44.09
N CYS A 405 35.06 4.52 43.41
CA CYS A 405 35.98 5.64 43.29
C CYS A 405 35.66 6.82 44.22
N GLU A 406 34.48 6.83 44.82
CA GLU A 406 34.07 7.77 45.88
C GLU A 406 34.26 7.22 47.30
N ALA A 407 34.45 5.89 47.45
CA ALA A 407 34.83 5.30 48.74
C ALA A 407 36.19 5.83 49.23
N ALA A 408 36.40 5.81 50.55
CA ALA A 408 37.64 6.28 51.20
C ALA A 408 38.89 5.80 50.45
N ALA A 409 39.84 6.72 50.22
CA ALA A 409 41.02 6.56 49.35
C ALA A 409 41.66 5.18 49.53
N SER A 410 41.44 4.30 48.53
CA SER A 410 42.07 3.00 48.52
C SER A 410 43.41 3.09 47.80
N SER A 411 44.47 2.63 48.46
CA SER A 411 45.86 2.95 48.12
C SER A 411 46.29 2.59 46.69
N TRP A 412 45.73 1.54 46.08
CA TRP A 412 46.08 1.13 44.72
C TRP A 412 45.13 1.62 43.63
N ARG A 413 43.88 2.00 43.95
CA ARG A 413 42.90 2.47 42.93
C ARG A 413 42.97 3.98 42.72
N GLU A 414 43.52 4.71 43.69
CA GLU A 414 43.45 6.17 43.76
C GLU A 414 43.89 6.85 42.46
N ALA A 415 45.02 6.41 41.88
CA ALA A 415 45.53 6.97 40.64
C ALA A 415 44.54 6.82 39.46
N GLY A 416 43.85 5.68 39.33
CA GLY A 416 42.85 5.48 38.28
C GLY A 416 41.52 6.15 38.59
N CYS A 417 41.11 6.19 39.86
CA CYS A 417 39.86 6.84 40.25
C CYS A 417 39.93 8.37 40.14
N ALA A 418 41.12 8.95 40.32
CA ALA A 418 41.36 10.36 40.04
C ALA A 418 41.05 10.74 38.59
N GLU A 419 41.41 9.87 37.62
CA GLU A 419 41.11 10.07 36.19
C GLU A 419 39.61 10.00 35.87
N LEU A 420 38.84 9.22 36.63
CA LEU A 420 37.42 8.96 36.37
C LEU A 420 36.46 9.93 37.07
N ARG A 421 36.81 10.43 38.27
CA ARG A 421 35.91 11.24 39.13
C ARG A 421 35.30 12.44 38.43
N GLY A 422 36.06 13.14 37.60
CA GLY A 422 35.57 14.31 36.85
C GLY A 422 34.56 13.98 35.74
N ARG A 423 34.24 12.70 35.50
CA ARG A 423 33.43 12.26 34.36
C ARG A 423 32.14 11.55 34.73
N PHE A 424 31.93 11.17 35.99
CA PHE A 424 30.73 10.43 36.38
C PHE A 424 29.44 11.21 36.11
N ASP A 425 29.38 12.49 36.51
CA ASP A 425 28.17 13.30 36.32
C ASP A 425 27.88 13.56 34.83
N ALA A 426 28.92 13.80 34.03
CA ALA A 426 28.78 13.94 32.58
C ALA A 426 28.29 12.64 31.90
N ALA A 427 28.79 11.49 32.35
CA ALA A 427 28.36 10.20 31.84
C ALA A 427 26.91 9.87 32.22
N GLU A 428 26.51 10.21 33.43
CA GLU A 428 25.14 10.05 33.91
C GLU A 428 24.16 10.97 33.16
N ALA A 429 24.55 12.22 32.91
CA ALA A 429 23.78 13.15 32.08
C ALA A 429 23.64 12.64 30.63
N GLU A 430 24.71 12.12 30.05
CA GLU A 430 24.72 11.54 28.70
C GLU A 430 23.82 10.31 28.61
N LEU A 431 23.84 9.40 29.60
CA LEU A 431 22.94 8.24 29.65
C LEU A 431 21.47 8.66 29.78
N ARG A 432 21.19 9.62 30.68
CA ARG A 432 19.82 10.02 31.02
C ARG A 432 19.16 10.87 29.94
N THR A 433 19.93 11.69 29.23
CA THR A 433 19.38 12.70 28.32
C THR A 433 20.07 12.77 26.95
N GLY A 434 21.39 12.58 26.89
CA GLY A 434 22.16 12.69 25.65
C GLY A 434 21.84 11.55 24.67
N LEU A 435 21.97 10.30 25.11
CA LEU A 435 21.69 9.12 24.29
C LEU A 435 20.22 9.05 23.85
N PRO A 436 19.22 9.23 24.73
CA PRO A 436 17.82 9.27 24.29
C PRO A 436 17.56 10.30 23.19
N ARG A 437 18.14 11.50 23.28
CA ARG A 437 18.03 12.52 22.23
C ARG A 437 18.68 12.11 20.92
N LYS A 438 19.87 11.49 20.97
CA LYS A 438 20.56 11.01 19.77
C LYS A 438 19.82 9.86 19.10
N ILE A 439 19.24 8.95 19.88
CA ILE A 439 18.39 7.86 19.36
C ILE A 439 17.14 8.45 18.71
N ALA A 440 16.45 9.40 19.36
CA ALA A 440 15.27 10.05 18.78
C ALA A 440 15.59 10.79 17.47
N ALA A 441 16.73 11.50 17.40
CA ALA A 441 17.18 12.14 16.18
C ALA A 441 17.51 11.12 15.06
N GLY A 442 18.18 10.02 15.40
CA GLY A 442 18.47 8.94 14.45
C GLY A 442 17.21 8.23 13.95
N LEU A 443 16.20 8.03 14.82
CA LEU A 443 14.91 7.49 14.43
C LEU A 443 14.17 8.39 13.45
N ALA A 444 14.23 9.72 13.64
CA ALA A 444 13.68 10.66 12.67
C ALA A 444 14.35 10.52 11.29
N ALA A 445 15.68 10.40 11.25
CA ALA A 445 16.41 10.16 10.01
C ALA A 445 16.05 8.81 9.34
N LEU A 446 15.88 7.74 10.13
CA LEU A 446 15.46 6.43 9.61
C LEU A 446 14.03 6.41 9.07
N ARG A 447 13.14 7.28 9.55
CA ARG A 447 11.80 7.46 8.97
C ARG A 447 11.87 8.07 7.58
N GLU A 448 12.75 9.06 7.39
CA GLU A 448 12.95 9.72 6.10
C GLU A 448 13.51 8.77 5.03
N THR A 449 14.25 7.73 5.44
CA THR A 449 14.77 6.69 4.54
C THR A 449 13.76 5.58 4.21
N GLY A 450 12.51 5.67 4.69
CA GLY A 450 11.43 4.75 4.33
C GLY A 450 11.41 3.43 5.10
N MET A 451 12.07 3.37 6.26
CA MET A 451 12.11 2.17 7.10
C MET A 451 10.73 1.83 7.70
N THR A 452 10.44 0.54 7.86
CA THR A 452 9.13 0.05 8.35
C THR A 452 8.82 0.56 9.76
N ALA A 453 7.60 1.09 9.96
CA ALA A 453 7.13 1.63 11.24
C ALA A 453 7.32 0.65 12.41
N ALA A 454 7.01 -0.64 12.22
CA ALA A 454 7.10 -1.65 13.28
C ALA A 454 8.50 -1.81 13.91
N ALA A 455 9.57 -1.61 13.15
CA ALA A 455 10.93 -1.69 13.66
C ALA A 455 11.33 -0.44 14.47
N LEU A 456 10.80 0.73 14.09
CA LEU A 456 11.04 2.01 14.74
C LEU A 456 10.20 2.14 16.03
N ASP A 457 8.95 1.67 15.99
CA ASP A 457 8.05 1.63 17.15
C ASP A 457 8.63 0.80 18.30
N ALA A 458 9.36 -0.28 17.98
CA ALA A 458 10.04 -1.11 18.97
C ALA A 458 11.23 -0.41 19.66
N VAL A 459 11.82 0.61 19.02
CA VAL A 459 12.86 1.44 19.64
C VAL A 459 12.21 2.50 20.53
N GLU A 460 11.16 3.16 20.05
CA GLU A 460 10.43 4.19 20.81
C GLU A 460 9.78 3.63 22.07
N ALA A 461 9.11 2.48 21.97
CA ALA A 461 8.51 1.81 23.13
C ALA A 461 9.55 1.52 24.24
N ARG A 462 10.81 1.26 23.88
CA ARG A 462 11.89 1.06 24.85
C ARG A 462 12.40 2.36 25.45
N LEU A 463 12.48 3.44 24.66
CA LEU A 463 12.80 4.77 25.17
C LEU A 463 11.74 5.26 26.15
N ASP A 464 10.46 5.10 25.81
CA ASP A 464 9.33 5.50 26.65
C ASP A 464 9.27 4.71 27.96
N ALA A 465 9.67 3.43 27.92
CA ALA A 465 9.84 2.59 29.10
C ALA A 465 11.10 2.92 29.94
N GLY A 466 11.95 3.84 29.48
CA GLY A 466 13.22 4.19 30.13
C GLY A 466 14.34 3.15 29.96
N ASP A 467 14.16 2.15 29.11
CA ASP A 467 15.18 1.15 28.77
C ASP A 467 16.14 1.68 27.70
N VAL A 468 17.00 2.63 28.10
CA VAL A 468 17.97 3.29 27.19
C VAL A 468 18.92 2.29 26.55
N LYS A 469 19.32 1.23 27.28
CA LYS A 469 20.24 0.21 26.76
C LYS A 469 19.55 -0.66 25.70
N GLY A 470 18.34 -1.15 25.98
CA GLY A 470 17.57 -1.89 25.00
C GLY A 470 17.20 -1.04 23.78
N ALA A 471 16.89 0.24 23.98
CA ALA A 471 16.65 1.19 22.90
C ALA A 471 17.90 1.38 22.01
N ALA A 472 19.08 1.58 22.59
CA ALA A 472 20.32 1.72 21.82
C ALA A 472 20.66 0.46 21.00
N ILE A 473 20.44 -0.73 21.55
CA ILE A 473 20.64 -2.00 20.83
C ILE A 473 19.65 -2.15 19.67
N ALA A 474 18.36 -1.87 19.92
CA ALA A 474 17.32 -1.95 18.91
C ALA A 474 17.54 -0.90 17.80
N TYR A 475 18.00 0.30 18.16
CA TYR A 475 18.37 1.36 17.23
C TYR A 475 19.56 0.96 16.35
N ASP A 476 20.66 0.44 16.92
CA ASP A 476 21.81 -0.02 16.11
C ASP A 476 21.42 -1.16 15.15
N ALA A 477 20.53 -2.06 15.59
CA ALA A 477 19.98 -3.10 14.74
C ALA A 477 19.12 -2.51 13.61
N ALA A 478 18.35 -1.46 13.90
CA ALA A 478 17.55 -0.76 12.90
C ALA A 478 18.43 -0.06 11.86
N VAL A 479 19.47 0.67 12.30
CA VAL A 479 20.44 1.31 11.41
C VAL A 479 21.11 0.29 10.50
N ARG A 480 21.63 -0.81 11.04
CA ARG A 480 22.29 -1.86 10.23
C ARG A 480 21.30 -2.57 9.30
N GLY A 481 20.06 -2.78 9.75
CA GLY A 481 18.99 -3.34 8.93
C GLY A 481 18.70 -2.48 7.70
N ALA A 482 18.64 -1.16 7.88
CA ALA A 482 18.42 -0.20 6.80
C ALA A 482 19.61 -0.11 5.81
N GLU A 483 20.83 -0.50 6.21
CA GLU A 483 21.99 -0.55 5.30
C GLU A 483 22.09 -1.84 4.46
N GLY A 484 21.46 -2.92 4.94
CA GLY A 484 21.45 -4.24 4.34
C GLY A 484 20.25 -4.53 3.43
N THR A 485 19.28 -3.61 3.37
CA THR A 485 18.24 -3.49 2.35
C THR A 485 18.68 -2.52 1.26
#